data_AF-A0A962U4N1-F1
#
_entry.id   AF-A0A962U4N1-F1
#
_cell.length_a   1.000
_cell.length_b   1.000
_cell.length_c   1.000
_cell.angle_alpha   90.00
_cell.angle_beta   90.00
_cell.angle_gamma   90.00
#
_symmetry.space_group_name_H-M   'P 1'
#
loop_
_entity.id
_entity.type
_entity.pdbx_description
1 polymer ?
#
loop_
_entity_poly.entity_id
_entity_poly.type
_entity_poly.pdbx_seq_one_letter_code
_entity_poly.pdbx_strand_id
1 'polypeptide(L)'
;MREDRRHAVSVAAWLALLLSLSSHLFASSDPLQERRSGLIGALQHLRGMAGKVAAGHAPHIEVRGCDRYPDGHVQHDVDPAQLLLDELAGGLDTGLACLSGQGPMGRLHPYHEYQAHRLLSLFESTRAKTFHCVDDSMFATAVATPPGGTHIDDPLYQQLRQVHFPAVILDTYRLGGLLSRRLDDRAYRDFFHLAEDQIFEHRNGQPLRLPSLHRYRDRRALLFHEVVHWLGHEHSAVRPDLAHLYETCCFGGSDYIHDDALNRRYQRQACDILADDELWSVAYNPYRQMRVWHHKAYDRLKPDMRADYTD
;
A
#
# COMPACT_ATOMS: atom_id res chain seq x y z
N MET A 1 -8.16 -20.98 -70.29
CA MET A 1 -8.69 -20.91 -68.90
C MET A 1 -7.56 -21.15 -67.90
N ARG A 2 -6.67 -20.18 -67.68
CA ARG A 2 -5.61 -20.28 -66.66
C ARG A 2 -5.03 -18.90 -66.31
N GLU A 3 -5.90 -17.91 -66.03
CA GLU A 3 -5.41 -16.56 -65.70
C GLU A 3 -6.16 -15.85 -64.55
N ASP A 4 -7.30 -16.35 -64.08
CA ASP A 4 -8.08 -15.62 -63.04
C ASP A 4 -7.76 -15.95 -61.57
N ARG A 5 -6.82 -16.84 -61.28
CA ARG A 5 -6.56 -17.27 -59.87
C ARG A 5 -5.48 -16.49 -59.12
N ARG A 6 -4.75 -15.56 -59.76
CA ARG A 6 -3.65 -14.83 -59.10
C ARG A 6 -4.06 -13.52 -58.42
N HIS A 7 -5.23 -12.97 -58.71
CA HIS A 7 -5.68 -11.72 -58.09
C HIS A 7 -6.49 -11.89 -56.80
N ALA A 8 -7.15 -13.05 -56.60
CA ALA A 8 -7.96 -13.29 -55.40
C ALA A 8 -7.13 -13.47 -54.11
N VAL A 9 -5.90 -14.00 -54.20
CA VAL A 9 -5.03 -14.24 -53.03
C VAL A 9 -4.44 -12.94 -52.48
N SER A 10 -4.29 -11.91 -53.31
CA SER A 10 -3.74 -10.61 -52.89
C SER A 10 -4.73 -9.83 -52.03
N VAL A 11 -6.01 -9.77 -52.41
CA VAL A 11 -7.00 -8.94 -51.70
C VAL A 11 -7.29 -9.44 -50.29
N ALA A 12 -7.34 -10.76 -50.08
CA ALA A 12 -7.57 -11.35 -48.75
C ALA A 12 -6.39 -11.11 -47.79
N ALA A 13 -5.15 -11.17 -48.29
CA ALA A 13 -3.96 -10.88 -47.49
C ALA A 13 -3.87 -9.39 -47.09
N TRP A 14 -4.24 -8.49 -48.01
CA TRP A 14 -4.29 -7.05 -47.73
C TRP A 14 -5.43 -6.67 -46.78
N LEU A 15 -6.61 -7.32 -46.87
CA LEU A 15 -7.70 -7.12 -45.91
C LEU A 15 -7.35 -7.65 -44.51
N ALA A 16 -6.67 -8.81 -44.40
CA ALA A 16 -6.20 -9.33 -43.12
C ALA A 16 -5.13 -8.43 -42.48
N LEU A 17 -4.22 -7.86 -43.28
CA LEU A 17 -3.22 -6.90 -42.81
C LEU A 17 -3.88 -5.57 -42.39
N LEU A 18 -4.85 -5.07 -43.16
CA LEU A 18 -5.58 -3.85 -42.81
C LEU A 18 -6.47 -4.05 -41.57
N LEU A 19 -7.05 -5.24 -41.37
CA LEU A 19 -7.79 -5.60 -40.17
C LEU A 19 -6.86 -5.76 -38.94
N SER A 20 -5.64 -6.28 -39.10
CA SER A 20 -4.66 -6.33 -38.00
C SER A 20 -4.08 -4.95 -37.67
N LEU A 21 -3.87 -4.09 -38.67
CA LEU A 21 -3.43 -2.70 -38.50
C LEU A 21 -4.52 -1.82 -37.86
N SER A 22 -5.80 -2.04 -38.19
CA SER A 22 -6.92 -1.31 -37.56
C SER A 22 -7.26 -1.81 -36.16
N SER A 23 -6.92 -3.06 -35.83
CA SER A 23 -6.99 -3.58 -34.44
C SER A 23 -5.95 -2.96 -33.51
N HIS A 24 -4.88 -2.38 -34.05
CA HIS A 24 -3.83 -1.69 -33.28
C HIS A 24 -3.98 -0.17 -33.24
N LEU A 25 -4.84 0.42 -34.09
CA LEU A 25 -5.08 1.86 -34.14
C LEU A 25 -6.23 2.35 -33.25
N PHE A 26 -6.97 1.42 -32.62
CA PHE A 26 -8.04 1.72 -31.65
C PHE A 26 -7.92 0.86 -30.39
N ALA A 27 -6.70 0.69 -29.87
CA ALA A 27 -6.59 0.42 -28.44
C ALA A 27 -7.10 1.67 -27.73
N SER A 28 -8.38 1.69 -27.33
CA SER A 28 -8.86 2.70 -26.39
C SER A 28 -7.92 2.65 -25.19
N SER A 29 -7.18 3.72 -24.93
CA SER A 29 -6.40 3.80 -23.69
C SER A 29 -7.39 3.53 -22.56
N ASP A 30 -7.07 2.54 -21.73
CA ASP A 30 -7.80 2.32 -20.50
C ASP A 30 -7.66 3.62 -19.68
N PRO A 31 -8.74 4.39 -19.44
CA PRO A 31 -8.64 5.69 -18.79
C PRO A 31 -8.01 5.60 -17.40
N LEU A 32 -8.15 4.46 -16.74
CA LEU A 32 -7.53 4.21 -15.45
C LEU A 32 -6.02 4.02 -15.57
N GLN A 33 -5.58 3.29 -16.60
CA GLN A 33 -4.15 3.09 -16.90
C GLN A 33 -3.48 4.42 -17.25
N GLU A 34 -4.11 5.25 -18.08
CA GLU A 34 -3.57 6.56 -18.48
C GLU A 34 -3.38 7.48 -17.26
N ARG A 35 -4.41 7.56 -16.40
CA ARG A 35 -4.34 8.31 -15.13
C ARG A 35 -3.28 7.77 -14.19
N ARG A 36 -3.15 6.45 -14.08
CA ARG A 36 -2.07 5.80 -13.29
C ARG A 36 -0.70 6.22 -13.82
N SER A 37 -0.44 6.04 -15.12
CA SER A 37 0.83 6.40 -15.74
C SER A 37 1.13 7.89 -15.58
N GLY A 38 0.13 8.77 -15.71
CA GLY A 38 0.26 10.20 -15.44
C GLY A 38 0.68 10.50 -14.01
N LEU A 39 0.03 9.88 -13.01
CA LEU A 39 0.37 10.04 -11.60
C LEU A 39 1.80 9.55 -11.31
N ILE A 40 2.16 8.35 -11.78
CA ILE A 40 3.50 7.78 -11.55
C ILE A 40 4.58 8.65 -12.20
N GLY A 41 4.36 9.11 -13.43
CA GLY A 41 5.28 10.04 -14.11
C GLY A 41 5.42 11.36 -13.34
N ALA A 42 4.34 11.89 -12.77
CA ALA A 42 4.39 13.10 -11.97
C ALA A 42 5.17 12.91 -10.65
N LEU A 43 4.94 11.80 -9.94
CA LEU A 43 5.71 11.46 -8.72
C LEU A 43 7.20 11.28 -9.02
N GLN A 44 7.54 10.62 -10.13
CA GLN A 44 8.91 10.49 -10.60
C GLN A 44 9.54 11.84 -11.00
N HIS A 45 8.75 12.81 -11.48
CA HIS A 45 9.25 14.14 -11.77
C HIS A 45 9.57 14.94 -10.50
N LEU A 46 8.76 14.78 -9.43
CA LEU A 46 9.03 15.40 -8.12
C LEU A 46 10.40 15.00 -7.56
N ARG A 47 10.90 13.81 -7.92
CA ARG A 47 12.24 13.34 -7.57
C ARG A 47 13.35 14.27 -8.03
N GLY A 48 13.21 14.87 -9.22
CA GLY A 48 14.21 15.77 -9.78
C GLY A 48 14.21 17.16 -9.13
N MET A 49 13.24 17.48 -8.28
CA MET A 49 12.94 18.85 -7.86
C MET A 49 13.17 19.13 -6.37
N ALA A 50 13.81 18.21 -5.62
CA ALA A 50 14.16 18.28 -4.19
C ALA A 50 13.85 19.65 -3.53
N GLY A 51 12.65 19.77 -2.97
CA GLY A 51 12.21 20.94 -2.18
C GLY A 51 11.57 22.11 -2.95
N LYS A 52 11.28 22.00 -4.25
CA LYS A 52 10.66 23.08 -5.05
C LYS A 52 9.40 22.66 -5.81
N VAL A 53 8.43 22.03 -5.15
CA VAL A 53 7.11 21.87 -5.78
C VAL A 53 6.38 23.19 -5.70
N ALA A 54 6.14 23.82 -6.85
CA ALA A 54 5.33 25.02 -6.92
C ALA A 54 3.91 24.69 -6.43
N ALA A 55 3.46 25.41 -5.39
CA ALA A 55 2.10 25.32 -4.90
C ALA A 55 1.11 25.44 -6.09
N GLY A 56 0.16 24.51 -6.19
CA GLY A 56 -0.92 24.55 -7.19
C GLY A 56 -0.90 23.48 -8.29
N HIS A 57 0.09 22.57 -8.31
CA HIS A 57 0.10 21.42 -9.24
C HIS A 57 -0.11 20.10 -8.49
N ALA A 58 -0.85 19.18 -9.11
CA ALA A 58 -1.07 17.83 -8.60
C ALA A 58 -0.10 16.81 -9.24
N PRO A 59 0.35 15.77 -8.51
CA PRO A 59 0.10 15.53 -7.09
C PRO A 59 0.90 16.50 -6.20
N HIS A 60 0.23 17.11 -5.23
CA HIS A 60 0.88 17.95 -4.23
C HIS A 60 1.30 17.07 -3.03
N ILE A 61 2.57 16.66 -2.99
CA ILE A 61 3.12 15.82 -1.92
C ILE A 61 4.03 16.66 -1.03
N GLU A 62 3.87 16.53 0.28
CA GLU A 62 4.73 17.12 1.29
C GLU A 62 5.40 16.03 2.12
N VAL A 63 6.73 16.06 2.22
CA VAL A 63 7.51 15.14 3.05
C VAL A 63 8.08 15.92 4.22
N ARG A 64 7.84 15.47 5.46
CA ARG A 64 8.19 16.20 6.68
C ARG A 64 8.91 15.32 7.69
N GLY A 65 10.12 15.71 8.09
CA GLY A 65 10.88 15.03 9.15
C GLY A 65 11.42 13.64 8.78
N CYS A 66 11.51 13.33 7.47
CA CYS A 66 11.88 12.00 6.97
C CYS A 66 13.38 11.83 6.70
N ASP A 67 14.24 12.66 7.29
CA ASP A 67 15.70 12.63 7.07
C ASP A 67 16.36 11.33 7.55
N ARG A 68 15.64 10.51 8.31
CA ARG A 68 16.09 9.21 8.82
C ARG A 68 15.24 8.03 8.34
N TYR A 69 14.43 8.24 7.31
CA TYR A 69 13.62 7.18 6.73
C TYR A 69 14.51 6.12 6.03
N PRO A 70 14.17 4.81 6.11
CA PRO A 70 13.08 4.22 6.89
C PRO A 70 13.48 3.78 8.29
N ASP A 71 14.76 3.60 8.59
CA ASP A 71 15.20 2.83 9.76
C ASP A 71 15.79 3.69 10.90
N GLY A 72 15.49 4.99 10.94
CA GLY A 72 15.74 5.91 12.07
C GLY A 72 17.19 6.26 12.36
N HIS A 73 18.17 5.44 11.95
CA HIS A 73 19.58 5.55 12.36
C HIS A 73 20.59 5.09 11.32
N VAL A 74 20.13 4.65 10.15
CA VAL A 74 21.01 4.20 9.06
C VAL A 74 21.27 5.36 8.12
N GLN A 75 22.54 5.64 7.84
CA GLN A 75 22.90 6.49 6.70
C GLN A 75 22.61 5.71 5.42
N HIS A 76 21.72 6.26 4.61
CA HIS A 76 21.39 5.71 3.31
C HIS A 76 22.24 6.40 2.24
N ASP A 77 22.75 5.63 1.27
CA ASP A 77 23.42 6.17 0.07
C ASP A 77 22.45 6.96 -0.83
N VAL A 78 21.15 6.84 -0.56
CA VAL A 78 20.05 7.50 -1.26
C VAL A 78 19.42 8.53 -0.35
N ASP A 79 19.02 9.68 -0.91
CA ASP A 79 18.23 10.69 -0.21
C ASP A 79 16.96 10.04 0.40
N PRO A 80 16.79 10.04 1.74
CA PRO A 80 15.66 9.41 2.42
C PRO A 80 14.28 9.89 1.95
N ALA A 81 14.15 11.19 1.63
CA ALA A 81 12.90 11.72 1.12
C ALA A 81 12.59 11.18 -0.29
N GLN A 82 13.63 10.96 -1.10
CA GLN A 82 13.46 10.36 -2.43
C GLN A 82 13.16 8.87 -2.35
N LEU A 83 13.79 8.16 -1.42
CA LEU A 83 13.47 6.75 -1.18
C LEU A 83 11.99 6.58 -0.81
N LEU A 84 11.46 7.43 0.08
CA LEU A 84 10.03 7.44 0.42
C LEU A 84 9.14 7.67 -0.81
N LEU A 85 9.47 8.65 -1.65
CA LEU A 85 8.68 8.97 -2.85
C LEU A 85 8.74 7.84 -3.88
N ASP A 86 9.91 7.22 -4.06
CA ASP A 86 10.08 6.06 -4.94
C ASP A 86 9.26 4.87 -4.44
N GLU A 87 9.21 4.64 -3.12
CA GLU A 87 8.41 3.57 -2.52
C GLU A 87 6.90 3.85 -2.60
N LEU A 88 6.48 5.10 -2.42
CA LEU A 88 5.10 5.53 -2.63
C LEU A 88 4.68 5.32 -4.09
N ALA A 89 5.51 5.75 -5.05
CA ALA A 89 5.23 5.58 -6.47
C ALA A 89 5.15 4.09 -6.85
N GLY A 90 6.09 3.28 -6.36
CA GLY A 90 6.07 1.83 -6.58
C GLY A 90 4.85 1.13 -5.96
N GLY A 91 4.43 1.56 -4.76
CA GLY A 91 3.23 1.07 -4.09
C GLY A 91 1.96 1.43 -4.86
N LEU A 92 1.84 2.68 -5.30
CA LEU A 92 0.71 3.15 -6.11
C LEU A 92 0.65 2.44 -7.46
N ASP A 93 1.77 2.25 -8.15
CA ASP A 93 1.78 1.57 -9.45
C ASP A 93 1.32 0.12 -9.30
N THR A 94 1.91 -0.61 -8.33
CA THR A 94 1.57 -2.02 -8.05
C THR A 94 0.11 -2.17 -7.63
N GLY A 95 -0.32 -1.39 -6.64
CA GLY A 95 -1.67 -1.46 -6.10
C GLY A 95 -2.74 -1.05 -7.12
N LEU A 96 -2.58 0.08 -7.81
CA LEU A 96 -3.56 0.53 -8.81
C LEU A 96 -3.59 -0.39 -10.04
N ALA A 97 -2.46 -0.97 -10.44
CA ALA A 97 -2.42 -2.02 -11.47
C ALA A 97 -3.21 -3.26 -11.03
N CYS A 98 -3.01 -3.72 -9.79
CA CYS A 98 -3.74 -4.85 -9.23
C CYS A 98 -5.26 -4.59 -9.22
N LEU A 99 -5.71 -3.44 -8.71
CA LEU A 99 -7.13 -3.08 -8.62
C LEU A 99 -7.80 -2.87 -10.00
N SER A 100 -7.02 -2.56 -11.04
CA SER A 100 -7.48 -2.44 -12.43
C SER A 100 -7.45 -3.77 -13.20
N GLY A 101 -7.16 -4.88 -12.52
CA GLY A 101 -7.19 -6.21 -13.12
C GLY A 101 -5.88 -6.67 -13.75
N GLN A 102 -4.78 -5.94 -13.51
CA GLN A 102 -3.42 -6.31 -13.95
C GLN A 102 -2.64 -7.04 -12.83
N GLY A 103 -3.34 -7.52 -11.80
CA GLY A 103 -2.79 -8.22 -10.65
C GLY A 103 -2.76 -9.75 -10.80
N PRO A 104 -2.35 -10.47 -9.74
CA PRO A 104 -2.14 -11.93 -9.77
C PRO A 104 -3.40 -12.76 -10.08
N MET A 105 -4.60 -12.24 -9.83
CA MET A 105 -5.87 -12.90 -10.18
C MET A 105 -6.53 -12.33 -11.43
N GLY A 106 -5.87 -11.42 -12.14
CA GLY A 106 -6.50 -10.65 -13.20
C GLY A 106 -7.61 -9.77 -12.63
N ARG A 107 -8.77 -9.75 -13.30
CA ARG A 107 -9.87 -8.85 -13.00
C ARG A 107 -10.56 -9.19 -11.67
N LEU A 108 -10.55 -8.23 -10.74
CA LEU A 108 -11.31 -8.28 -9.49
C LEU A 108 -12.75 -7.76 -9.69
N HIS A 109 -13.57 -7.81 -8.64
CA HIS A 109 -14.91 -7.21 -8.70
C HIS A 109 -14.84 -5.69 -9.01
N PRO A 110 -15.74 -5.12 -9.85
CA PRO A 110 -15.68 -3.71 -10.28
C PRO A 110 -15.66 -2.66 -9.16
N TYR A 111 -16.13 -3.03 -7.96
CA TYR A 111 -15.98 -2.20 -6.76
C TYR A 111 -14.54 -1.75 -6.51
N HIS A 112 -13.56 -2.60 -6.81
CA HIS A 112 -12.13 -2.31 -6.55
C HIS A 112 -11.54 -1.33 -7.57
N GLU A 113 -11.95 -1.44 -8.84
CA GLU A 113 -11.63 -0.45 -9.87
C GLU A 113 -12.20 0.94 -9.50
N TYR A 114 -13.42 0.97 -8.95
CA TYR A 114 -14.01 2.18 -8.39
C TYR A 114 -13.18 2.76 -7.22
N GLN A 115 -12.65 1.92 -6.31
CA GLN A 115 -11.73 2.40 -5.26
C GLN A 115 -10.43 2.97 -5.85
N ALA A 116 -9.88 2.36 -6.90
CA ALA A 116 -8.70 2.86 -7.61
C ALA A 116 -8.94 4.27 -8.18
N HIS A 117 -10.10 4.48 -8.83
CA HIS A 117 -10.49 5.82 -9.29
C HIS A 117 -10.61 6.83 -8.16
N ARG A 118 -11.19 6.45 -7.01
CA ARG A 118 -11.27 7.35 -5.84
C ARG A 118 -9.90 7.75 -5.33
N LEU A 119 -8.96 6.80 -5.25
CA LEU A 119 -7.59 7.06 -4.79
C LEU A 119 -6.84 7.97 -5.77
N LEU A 120 -6.94 7.71 -7.08
CA LEU A 120 -6.38 8.61 -8.10
C LEU A 120 -6.94 10.03 -7.98
N SER A 121 -8.25 10.18 -7.81
CA SER A 121 -8.87 11.50 -7.65
C SER A 121 -8.37 12.24 -6.40
N LEU A 122 -8.03 11.52 -5.31
CA LEU A 122 -7.34 12.13 -4.17
C LEU A 122 -5.98 12.67 -4.59
N PHE A 123 -5.14 11.86 -5.25
CA PHE A 123 -3.81 12.27 -5.70
C PHE A 123 -3.81 13.42 -6.71
N GLU A 124 -4.77 13.42 -7.65
CA GLU A 124 -4.98 14.46 -8.66
C GLU A 124 -5.54 15.77 -8.08
N SER A 125 -6.03 15.77 -6.84
CA SER A 125 -6.45 17.01 -6.18
C SER A 125 -5.25 17.90 -5.82
N THR A 126 -5.46 19.21 -5.76
CA THR A 126 -4.45 20.19 -5.31
C THR A 126 -4.21 20.19 -3.80
N ARG A 127 -5.03 19.46 -3.05
CA ARG A 127 -4.86 19.27 -1.60
C ARG A 127 -3.52 18.58 -1.35
N ALA A 128 -2.75 19.10 -0.39
CA ALA A 128 -1.47 18.51 0.00
C ALA A 128 -1.68 17.12 0.62
N LYS A 129 -0.81 16.17 0.27
CA LYS A 129 -0.72 14.83 0.85
C LYS A 129 0.55 14.80 1.68
N THR A 130 0.40 14.74 3.00
CA THR A 130 1.54 14.85 3.90
C THR A 130 2.04 13.46 4.29
N PHE A 131 3.32 13.20 4.07
CA PHE A 131 4.02 12.06 4.67
C PHE A 131 4.94 12.61 5.77
N HIS A 132 4.60 12.30 7.01
CA HIS A 132 5.29 12.83 8.18
C HIS A 132 6.00 11.70 8.91
N CYS A 133 7.33 11.75 8.96
CA CYS A 133 8.09 10.79 9.74
C CYS A 133 8.28 11.28 11.17
N VAL A 134 8.13 10.35 12.10
CA VAL A 134 8.37 10.52 13.53
C VAL A 134 9.37 9.47 14.02
N ASP A 135 9.94 9.73 15.19
CA ASP A 135 10.95 8.90 15.84
C ASP A 135 10.36 8.42 17.18
N ASP A 136 10.12 7.10 17.28
CA ASP A 136 9.64 6.42 18.50
C ASP A 136 8.41 7.10 19.13
N SER A 137 7.50 7.58 18.30
CA SER A 137 6.38 8.41 18.73
C SER A 137 5.08 7.63 18.77
N MET A 138 5.00 6.51 18.06
CA MET A 138 3.82 5.66 17.91
C MET A 138 4.15 4.19 18.21
N PHE A 139 3.15 3.45 18.67
CA PHE A 139 3.21 1.98 18.78
C PHE A 139 2.69 1.29 17.50
N ALA A 140 2.78 1.99 16.37
CA ALA A 140 2.38 1.53 15.05
C ALA A 140 3.44 1.95 14.02
N THR A 141 3.62 1.14 12.98
CA THR A 141 4.60 1.37 11.91
C THR A 141 4.24 2.60 11.07
N ALA A 142 2.97 2.71 10.71
CA ALA A 142 2.42 3.85 10.02
C ALA A 142 0.93 4.00 10.40
N VAL A 143 0.41 5.22 10.26
CA VAL A 143 -1.02 5.51 10.43
C VAL A 143 -1.45 6.64 9.51
N ALA A 144 -2.49 6.41 8.74
CA ALA A 144 -3.15 7.43 7.94
C ALA A 144 -4.16 8.25 8.75
N THR A 145 -4.28 9.54 8.43
CA THR A 145 -5.39 10.36 8.92
C THR A 145 -6.71 9.90 8.28
N PRO A 146 -7.80 9.78 9.06
CA PRO A 146 -9.11 9.46 8.51
C PRO A 146 -9.72 10.68 7.78
N PRO A 147 -10.57 10.46 6.77
CA PRO A 147 -11.26 11.56 6.05
C PRO A 147 -12.20 12.38 6.94
N GLY A 148 -12.73 11.77 8.02
CA GLY A 148 -13.60 12.42 9.00
C GLY A 148 -12.87 13.25 10.08
N GLY A 149 -11.53 13.26 10.05
CA GLY A 149 -10.73 13.84 11.13
C GLY A 149 -10.58 12.90 12.33
N THR A 150 -9.64 13.21 13.21
CA THR A 150 -9.29 12.35 14.35
C THR A 150 -10.11 12.70 15.59
N HIS A 151 -10.71 11.68 16.22
CA HIS A 151 -11.42 11.83 17.48
C HIS A 151 -10.46 12.11 18.64
N ILE A 152 -10.89 12.91 19.64
CA ILE A 152 -10.02 13.26 20.79
C ILE A 152 -9.63 12.04 21.64
N ASP A 153 -10.47 11.01 21.65
CA ASP A 153 -10.23 9.75 22.37
C ASP A 153 -9.36 8.75 21.59
N ASP A 154 -8.94 9.10 20.37
CA ASP A 154 -8.01 8.27 19.61
C ASP A 154 -6.67 8.18 20.36
N PRO A 155 -6.12 6.98 20.62
CA PRO A 155 -4.83 6.82 21.30
C PRO A 155 -3.67 7.57 20.62
N LEU A 156 -3.80 7.87 19.33
CA LEU A 156 -2.83 8.58 18.51
C LEU A 156 -3.27 10.02 18.18
N TYR A 157 -4.30 10.55 18.84
CA TYR A 157 -4.82 11.90 18.63
C TYR A 157 -3.71 12.97 18.66
N GLN A 158 -2.74 12.84 19.58
CA GLN A 158 -1.66 13.82 19.71
C GLN A 158 -0.76 13.91 18.49
N GLN A 159 -0.53 12.80 17.79
CA GLN A 159 0.25 12.71 16.57
C GLN A 159 -0.61 13.12 15.38
N LEU A 160 -1.80 12.54 15.26
CA LEU A 160 -2.69 12.76 14.11
C LEU A 160 -3.18 14.20 14.00
N ARG A 161 -3.36 14.94 15.11
CA ARG A 161 -3.75 16.35 15.07
C ARG A 161 -2.66 17.31 14.55
N GLN A 162 -1.42 16.85 14.42
CA GLN A 162 -0.30 17.68 13.93
C GLN A 162 -0.28 17.80 12.41
N VAL A 163 -1.04 16.94 11.72
CA VAL A 163 -1.15 16.88 10.27
C VAL A 163 -2.61 16.98 9.86
N HIS A 164 -2.85 17.47 8.64
CA HIS A 164 -4.20 17.53 8.09
C HIS A 164 -4.40 16.40 7.09
N PHE A 165 -5.62 15.85 7.08
CA PHE A 165 -6.02 14.93 6.01
C PHE A 165 -5.77 15.55 4.63
N PRO A 166 -5.34 14.79 3.61
CA PRO A 166 -4.80 13.43 3.71
C PRO A 166 -3.33 13.44 4.19
N ALA A 167 -3.03 12.65 5.21
CA ALA A 167 -1.67 12.43 5.67
C ALA A 167 -1.43 10.98 6.09
N VAL A 168 -0.15 10.57 6.06
CA VAL A 168 0.38 9.34 6.66
C VAL A 168 1.49 9.73 7.61
N ILE A 169 1.42 9.25 8.85
CA ILE A 169 2.50 9.36 9.83
C ILE A 169 3.27 8.04 9.83
N LEU A 170 4.61 8.10 9.76
CA LEU A 170 5.52 6.95 9.67
C LEU A 170 6.43 6.94 10.89
N ASP A 171 6.41 5.86 11.69
CA ASP A 171 7.35 5.71 12.80
C ASP A 171 8.59 4.93 12.33
N THR A 172 9.70 5.66 12.18
CA THR A 172 10.95 5.11 11.66
C THR A 172 11.62 4.09 12.59
N TYR A 173 11.27 4.07 13.89
CA TYR A 173 11.76 3.02 14.78
C TYR A 173 11.03 1.71 14.52
N ARG A 174 9.71 1.77 14.37
CA ARG A 174 8.88 0.58 14.14
C ARG A 174 9.10 0.03 12.74
N LEU A 175 9.21 0.90 11.73
CA LEU A 175 9.63 0.51 10.38
C LEU A 175 10.96 -0.24 10.39
N GLY A 176 11.95 0.29 11.11
CA GLY A 176 13.30 -0.27 11.17
C GLY A 176 13.48 -1.50 12.06
N GLY A 177 12.43 -1.97 12.76
CA GLY A 177 12.55 -3.04 13.75
C GLY A 177 13.40 -2.63 14.97
N LEU A 178 13.39 -1.34 15.32
CA LEU A 178 14.11 -0.80 16.47
C LEU A 178 13.26 -0.93 17.73
N LEU A 179 13.92 -1.28 18.84
CA LEU A 179 13.30 -1.26 20.14
C LEU A 179 12.99 0.18 20.55
N SER A 180 11.77 0.42 21.04
CA SER A 180 11.38 1.72 21.57
C SER A 180 12.20 2.08 22.80
N ARG A 181 12.56 3.35 22.95
CA ARG A 181 13.22 3.92 24.14
C ARG A 181 12.25 4.38 25.21
N ARG A 182 10.95 4.39 24.89
CA ARG A 182 9.89 4.89 25.78
C ARG A 182 9.35 3.86 26.78
N LEU A 183 9.82 2.63 26.71
CA LEU A 183 9.44 1.59 27.66
C LEU A 183 10.26 1.72 28.96
N ASP A 184 9.68 1.25 30.05
CA ASP A 184 10.37 1.18 31.33
C ASP A 184 11.36 -0.01 31.37
N ASP A 185 12.28 0.00 32.33
CA ASP A 185 13.29 -1.07 32.47
C ASP A 185 12.65 -2.42 32.75
N ARG A 186 11.46 -2.41 33.35
CA ARG A 186 10.70 -3.62 33.60
C ARG A 186 10.23 -4.25 32.29
N ALA A 187 9.70 -3.50 31.34
CA ALA A 187 9.31 -4.01 30.03
C ALA A 187 10.52 -4.57 29.27
N TYR A 188 11.68 -3.90 29.32
CA TYR A 188 12.89 -4.43 28.69
C TYR A 188 13.34 -5.77 29.28
N ARG A 189 13.26 -5.94 30.61
CA ARG A 189 13.60 -7.22 31.27
C ARG A 189 12.53 -8.29 31.08
N ASP A 190 11.29 -7.97 31.41
CA ASP A 190 10.22 -8.95 31.57
C ASP A 190 9.68 -9.42 30.21
N PHE A 191 9.63 -8.53 29.21
CA PHE A 191 9.06 -8.82 27.90
C PHE A 191 10.13 -9.09 26.83
N PHE A 192 11.18 -8.25 26.78
CA PHE A 192 12.25 -8.40 25.78
C PHE A 192 13.42 -9.25 26.27
N HIS A 193 13.43 -9.65 27.53
CA HIS A 193 14.46 -10.50 28.14
C HIS A 193 15.88 -9.95 27.99
N LEU A 194 16.02 -8.62 28.05
CA LEU A 194 17.32 -7.96 27.99
C LEU A 194 18.05 -8.03 29.34
N ALA A 195 19.37 -8.25 29.27
CA ALA A 195 20.26 -8.11 30.42
C ALA A 195 20.51 -6.63 30.78
N GLU A 196 20.95 -6.35 32.02
CA GLU A 196 21.14 -4.98 32.52
C GLU A 196 22.13 -4.15 31.68
N ASP A 197 23.17 -4.77 31.16
CA ASP A 197 24.13 -4.14 30.25
C ASP A 197 23.50 -3.79 28.90
N GLN A 198 22.66 -4.68 28.34
CA GLN A 198 21.89 -4.41 27.12
C GLN A 198 20.86 -3.30 27.31
N ILE A 199 20.22 -3.23 28.49
CA ILE A 199 19.30 -2.15 28.86
C ILE A 199 20.06 -0.82 28.96
N PHE A 200 21.21 -0.84 29.64
CA PHE A 200 22.07 0.34 29.74
C PHE A 200 22.52 0.81 28.35
N GLU A 201 22.94 -0.10 27.47
CA GLU A 201 23.33 0.24 26.10
C GLU A 201 22.15 0.77 25.29
N HIS A 202 20.97 0.14 25.34
CA HIS A 202 19.78 0.61 24.61
C HIS A 202 19.38 2.04 25.02
N ARG A 203 19.49 2.35 26.31
CA ARG A 203 19.14 3.67 26.85
C ARG A 203 20.16 4.77 26.55
N ASN A 204 21.45 4.44 26.51
CA ASN A 204 22.53 5.43 26.46
C ASN A 204 23.36 5.38 25.16
N GLY A 205 23.19 4.34 24.35
CA GLY A 205 23.99 4.03 23.17
C GLY A 205 23.19 4.10 21.88
N GLN A 206 23.54 3.22 20.94
CA GLN A 206 22.81 3.09 19.68
C GLN A 206 21.47 2.36 19.92
N PRO A 207 20.42 2.66 19.14
CA PRO A 207 19.16 1.95 19.26
C PRO A 207 19.35 0.47 18.99
N LEU A 208 18.71 -0.34 19.82
CA LEU A 208 18.83 -1.79 19.74
C LEU A 208 17.88 -2.35 18.67
N ARG A 209 18.42 -3.22 17.81
CA ARG A 209 17.65 -4.07 16.91
C ARG A 209 17.54 -5.46 17.52
N LEU A 210 16.32 -5.91 17.75
CA LEU A 210 16.08 -7.26 18.23
C LEU A 210 15.59 -8.14 17.09
N PRO A 211 16.09 -9.39 16.95
CA PRO A 211 15.59 -10.32 15.95
C PRO A 211 14.06 -10.51 16.03
N SER A 212 13.50 -10.51 17.24
CA SER A 212 12.06 -10.66 17.50
C SER A 212 11.22 -9.42 17.15
N LEU A 213 11.84 -8.31 16.77
CA LEU A 213 11.13 -7.14 16.29
C LEU A 213 11.07 -7.17 14.76
N HIS A 214 9.87 -7.37 14.23
CA HIS A 214 9.65 -7.35 12.80
C HIS A 214 10.08 -6.00 12.20
N ARG A 215 10.87 -6.09 11.13
CA ARG A 215 11.20 -4.97 10.25
C ARG A 215 10.33 -5.07 9.02
N TYR A 216 9.57 -4.03 8.74
CA TYR A 216 8.70 -3.98 7.57
C TYR A 216 9.56 -3.85 6.30
N ARG A 217 9.64 -4.92 5.51
CA ARG A 217 10.49 -5.03 4.32
C ARG A 217 9.78 -4.50 3.08
N ASP A 218 8.51 -4.85 2.87
CA ASP A 218 7.73 -4.36 1.72
C ASP A 218 7.10 -2.98 1.98
N ARG A 219 7.93 -1.95 2.13
CA ARG A 219 7.46 -0.59 2.42
C ARG A 219 6.52 -0.01 1.35
N ARG A 220 6.56 -0.54 0.12
CA ARG A 220 5.64 -0.15 -0.96
C ARG A 220 4.22 -0.62 -0.64
N ALA A 221 4.08 -1.86 -0.18
CA ALA A 221 2.82 -2.41 0.29
C ALA A 221 2.27 -1.58 1.46
N LEU A 222 3.12 -1.26 2.44
CA LEU A 222 2.73 -0.43 3.58
C LEU A 222 2.23 0.96 3.16
N LEU A 223 2.98 1.67 2.30
CA LEU A 223 2.56 3.00 1.87
C LEU A 223 1.25 2.95 1.09
N PHE A 224 1.06 1.92 0.26
CA PHE A 224 -0.21 1.71 -0.44
C PHE A 224 -1.36 1.42 0.55
N HIS A 225 -1.13 0.54 1.52
CA HIS A 225 -2.06 0.23 2.61
C HIS A 225 -2.55 1.49 3.32
N GLU A 226 -1.62 2.36 3.74
CA GLU A 226 -1.97 3.59 4.44
C GLU A 226 -2.78 4.57 3.58
N VAL A 227 -2.44 4.74 2.30
CA VAL A 227 -3.21 5.66 1.44
C VAL A 227 -4.59 5.12 1.08
N VAL A 228 -4.82 3.80 1.17
CA VAL A 228 -6.16 3.20 1.04
C VAL A 228 -7.06 3.61 2.21
N HIS A 229 -6.51 3.78 3.42
CA HIS A 229 -7.27 4.29 4.56
C HIS A 229 -7.85 5.70 4.32
N TRP A 230 -7.26 6.51 3.42
CA TRP A 230 -7.85 7.80 3.04
C TRP A 230 -9.22 7.68 2.36
N LEU A 231 -9.57 6.50 1.85
CA LEU A 231 -10.87 6.22 1.26
C LEU A 231 -11.98 5.97 2.29
N GLY A 232 -11.64 5.97 3.59
CA GLY A 232 -12.55 5.73 4.71
C GLY A 232 -12.65 4.26 5.11
N HIS A 233 -11.71 3.42 4.67
CA HIS A 233 -11.62 2.03 5.12
C HIS A 233 -10.83 2.01 6.41
N GLU A 234 -11.41 1.53 7.51
CA GLU A 234 -10.76 1.50 8.82
C GLU A 234 -10.37 0.07 9.20
N HIS A 235 -9.32 -0.05 10.01
CA HIS A 235 -8.95 -1.33 10.58
C HIS A 235 -10.07 -1.92 11.44
N SER A 236 -10.28 -3.22 11.32
CA SER A 236 -11.07 -3.97 12.30
C SER A 236 -10.21 -5.01 13.01
N ALA A 237 -10.50 -5.24 14.29
CA ALA A 237 -9.79 -6.22 15.10
C ALA A 237 -10.11 -7.68 14.66
N VAL A 238 -11.28 -7.89 14.07
CA VAL A 238 -11.84 -9.23 13.83
C VAL A 238 -11.76 -9.63 12.35
N ARG A 239 -12.01 -8.70 11.43
CA ARG A 239 -12.07 -8.96 9.98
C ARG A 239 -10.95 -8.22 9.26
N PRO A 240 -10.40 -8.80 8.18
CA PRO A 240 -9.52 -8.04 7.31
C PRO A 240 -10.33 -6.89 6.69
N ASP A 241 -9.77 -5.69 6.77
CA ASP A 241 -10.28 -4.53 6.05
C ASP A 241 -9.74 -4.50 4.62
N LEU A 242 -10.23 -3.55 3.81
CA LEU A 242 -9.82 -3.44 2.41
C LEU A 242 -8.33 -3.13 2.24
N ALA A 243 -7.73 -2.36 3.14
CA ALA A 243 -6.31 -2.04 3.05
C ALA A 243 -5.49 -3.32 3.24
N HIS A 244 -5.83 -4.13 4.26
CA HIS A 244 -5.18 -5.41 4.51
C HIS A 244 -5.40 -6.44 3.38
N LEU A 245 -6.60 -6.49 2.79
CA LEU A 245 -6.86 -7.37 1.63
C LEU A 245 -6.04 -6.93 0.41
N TYR A 246 -5.95 -5.63 0.15
CA TYR A 246 -5.16 -5.12 -0.97
C TYR A 246 -3.67 -5.34 -0.77
N GLU A 247 -3.15 -5.07 0.43
CA GLU A 247 -1.77 -5.40 0.82
C GLU A 247 -1.50 -6.89 0.53
N THR A 248 -2.30 -7.78 1.13
CA THR A 248 -2.09 -9.23 1.04
C THR A 248 -2.23 -9.76 -0.39
N CYS A 249 -3.24 -9.32 -1.14
CA CYS A 249 -3.47 -9.79 -2.51
C CYS A 249 -2.44 -9.22 -3.50
N CYS A 250 -2.25 -7.90 -3.49
CA CYS A 250 -1.52 -7.20 -4.54
C CYS A 250 0.01 -7.22 -4.36
N PHE A 251 0.49 -7.48 -3.14
CA PHE A 251 1.92 -7.40 -2.80
C PHE A 251 2.55 -8.73 -2.39
N GLY A 252 1.91 -9.86 -2.71
CA GLY A 252 2.54 -11.17 -2.55
C GLY A 252 2.30 -11.87 -1.22
N GLY A 253 1.37 -11.37 -0.39
CA GLY A 253 1.02 -11.94 0.91
C GLY A 253 1.40 -11.01 2.06
N SER A 254 1.75 -11.59 3.21
CA SER A 254 2.22 -10.86 4.39
C SER A 254 3.73 -10.88 4.50
N ASP A 255 4.31 -9.74 4.84
CA ASP A 255 5.74 -9.62 5.12
C ASP A 255 6.19 -10.37 6.40
N TYR A 256 5.23 -10.77 7.24
CA TYR A 256 5.46 -11.52 8.48
C TYR A 256 5.56 -13.05 8.27
N ILE A 257 5.36 -13.54 7.04
CA ILE A 257 5.36 -14.98 6.75
C ILE A 257 6.51 -15.31 5.80
N HIS A 258 7.53 -16.02 6.31
CA HIS A 258 8.72 -16.40 5.52
C HIS A 258 8.54 -17.67 4.67
N ASP A 259 7.54 -18.51 4.95
CA ASP A 259 7.21 -19.66 4.10
C ASP A 259 6.48 -19.16 2.83
N ASP A 260 7.19 -19.13 1.71
CA ASP A 260 6.68 -18.73 0.40
C ASP A 260 5.41 -19.47 -0.04
N ALA A 261 5.30 -20.78 0.25
CA ALA A 261 4.16 -21.58 -0.17
C ALA A 261 2.93 -21.23 0.67
N LEU A 262 3.11 -21.05 1.98
CA LEU A 262 2.08 -20.57 2.89
C LEU A 262 1.67 -19.13 2.56
N ASN A 263 2.62 -18.25 2.31
CA ASN A 263 2.35 -16.85 1.99
C ASN A 263 1.54 -16.72 0.69
N ARG A 264 1.91 -17.51 -0.34
CA ARG A 264 1.11 -17.62 -1.58
C ARG A 264 -0.31 -18.18 -1.36
N ARG A 265 -0.55 -19.00 -0.33
CA ARG A 265 -1.91 -19.43 0.00
C ARG A 265 -2.73 -18.26 0.52
N TYR A 266 -2.19 -17.47 1.44
CA TYR A 266 -2.87 -16.29 1.97
C TYR A 266 -3.08 -15.20 0.92
N GLN A 267 -2.11 -14.99 0.03
CA GLN A 267 -2.29 -14.12 -1.13
C GLN A 267 -3.48 -14.55 -1.98
N ARG A 268 -3.56 -15.84 -2.36
CA ARG A 268 -4.69 -16.35 -3.15
C ARG A 268 -6.01 -16.16 -2.43
N GLN A 269 -6.08 -16.52 -1.16
CA GLN A 269 -7.29 -16.35 -0.36
C GLN A 269 -7.74 -14.88 -0.29
N ALA A 270 -6.82 -13.94 -0.08
CA ALA A 270 -7.14 -12.51 -0.10
C ALA A 270 -7.68 -12.06 -1.47
N CYS A 271 -7.06 -12.52 -2.56
CA CYS A 271 -7.54 -12.17 -3.89
C CYS A 271 -8.90 -12.81 -4.24
N ASP A 272 -9.15 -14.05 -3.81
CA ASP A 272 -10.44 -14.70 -3.98
C ASP A 272 -11.56 -13.93 -3.25
N ILE A 273 -11.26 -13.42 -2.05
CA ILE A 273 -12.17 -12.51 -1.33
C ILE A 273 -12.43 -11.24 -2.15
N LEU A 274 -11.41 -10.62 -2.75
CA LEU A 274 -11.56 -9.42 -3.60
C LEU A 274 -12.28 -9.70 -4.93
N ALA A 275 -12.28 -10.94 -5.41
CA ALA A 275 -13.01 -11.33 -6.60
C ALA A 275 -14.49 -11.69 -6.32
N ASP A 276 -14.87 -11.86 -5.05
CA ASP A 276 -16.18 -12.36 -4.64
C ASP A 276 -17.33 -11.38 -4.95
N ASP A 277 -18.09 -11.69 -5.99
CA ASP A 277 -19.22 -10.88 -6.44
C ASP A 277 -20.34 -10.75 -5.40
N GLU A 278 -20.62 -11.81 -4.63
CA GLU A 278 -21.67 -11.78 -3.60
C GLU A 278 -21.31 -10.81 -2.48
N LEU A 279 -20.03 -10.77 -2.10
CA LEU A 279 -19.53 -9.87 -1.07
C LEU A 279 -19.57 -8.41 -1.52
N TRP A 280 -19.06 -8.13 -2.72
CA TRP A 280 -18.85 -6.75 -3.17
C TRP A 280 -20.06 -6.14 -3.86
N SER A 281 -21.01 -6.94 -4.34
CA SER A 281 -22.33 -6.45 -4.76
C SER A 281 -23.13 -5.80 -3.63
N VAL A 282 -22.79 -6.12 -2.37
CA VAL A 282 -23.42 -5.53 -1.18
C VAL A 282 -22.47 -4.62 -0.39
N ALA A 283 -21.39 -4.13 -1.00
CA ALA A 283 -20.35 -3.33 -0.32
C ALA A 283 -20.89 -2.08 0.39
N TYR A 284 -21.98 -1.48 -0.10
CA TYR A 284 -22.62 -0.31 0.52
C TYR A 284 -23.70 -0.67 1.57
N ASN A 285 -23.79 -1.94 1.96
CA ASN A 285 -24.69 -2.40 3.01
C ASN A 285 -23.89 -3.19 4.07
N PRO A 286 -23.39 -2.52 5.12
CA PRO A 286 -22.52 -3.13 6.11
C PRO A 286 -23.10 -4.38 6.77
N TYR A 287 -24.42 -4.39 7.04
CA TYR A 287 -25.10 -5.55 7.63
C TYR A 287 -25.14 -6.75 6.69
N ARG A 288 -25.41 -6.54 5.40
CA ARG A 288 -25.41 -7.63 4.40
C ARG A 288 -23.99 -8.13 4.16
N GLN A 289 -23.04 -7.22 3.98
CA GLN A 289 -21.64 -7.55 3.79
C GLN A 289 -21.13 -8.40 4.97
N MET A 290 -21.41 -7.99 6.21
CA MET A 290 -21.06 -8.74 7.42
C MET A 290 -21.59 -10.18 7.42
N ARG A 291 -22.80 -10.42 6.90
CA ARG A 291 -23.37 -11.77 6.83
C ARG A 291 -22.62 -12.63 5.82
N VAL A 292 -22.26 -12.09 4.67
CA VAL A 292 -21.45 -12.80 3.66
C VAL A 292 -20.07 -13.14 4.23
N TRP A 293 -19.41 -12.16 4.87
CA TRP A 293 -18.14 -12.36 5.59
C TRP A 293 -18.18 -13.57 6.52
N HIS A 294 -19.18 -13.62 7.41
CA HIS A 294 -19.30 -14.69 8.39
C HIS A 294 -19.66 -16.03 7.74
N HIS A 295 -20.60 -16.03 6.78
CA HIS A 295 -21.03 -17.25 6.11
C HIS A 295 -19.89 -17.93 5.32
N LYS A 296 -19.03 -17.12 4.68
CA LYS A 296 -17.88 -17.62 3.92
C LYS A 296 -16.60 -17.75 4.75
N ALA A 297 -16.68 -17.55 6.06
CA ALA A 297 -15.56 -17.62 7.00
C ALA A 297 -14.37 -16.71 6.63
N TYR A 298 -14.62 -15.60 5.94
CA TYR A 298 -13.56 -14.68 5.52
C TYR A 298 -12.94 -13.92 6.72
N ASP A 299 -13.66 -13.85 7.85
CA ASP A 299 -13.14 -13.37 9.13
C ASP A 299 -11.99 -14.21 9.69
N ARG A 300 -11.76 -15.42 9.15
CA ARG A 300 -10.64 -16.29 9.53
C ARG A 300 -9.29 -15.90 8.93
N LEU A 301 -9.26 -15.18 7.80
CA LEU A 301 -8.01 -14.85 7.11
C LEU A 301 -6.99 -14.17 8.05
N LYS A 302 -7.42 -13.10 8.72
CA LYS A 302 -6.55 -12.29 9.60
C LYS A 302 -6.03 -13.07 10.83
N PRO A 303 -6.87 -13.77 11.62
CA PRO A 303 -6.36 -14.57 12.74
C PRO A 303 -5.51 -15.76 12.30
N ASP A 304 -5.84 -16.42 11.19
CA ASP A 304 -5.04 -17.56 10.69
C ASP A 304 -3.66 -17.08 10.22
N MET A 305 -3.58 -15.98 9.46
CA MET A 305 -2.29 -15.37 9.09
C MET A 305 -1.44 -15.02 10.31
N ARG A 306 -2.03 -14.39 11.33
CA ARG A 306 -1.31 -14.01 12.56
C ARG A 306 -0.78 -15.21 13.34
N ALA A 307 -1.45 -16.36 13.28
CA ALA A 307 -0.99 -17.59 13.92
C ALA A 307 0.26 -18.17 13.23
N ASP A 308 0.46 -17.82 11.97
CA ASP A 308 1.57 -18.29 11.12
C ASP A 308 2.69 -17.25 10.96
N TYR A 309 2.63 -16.12 11.67
CA TYR A 309 3.72 -15.14 11.66
C TYR A 309 4.99 -15.78 12.22
N THR A 310 6.09 -15.60 11.49
CA THR A 310 7.40 -16.10 11.88
C THR A 310 8.15 -15.00 12.64
N ASP A 311 8.61 -15.33 13.86
CA ASP A 311 9.52 -14.50 14.66
C ASP A 311 10.93 -14.43 14.04
#